data_AF-A0A094WCB4-F1
#
_entry.id   AF-A0A094WCB4-F1
#
_cell.length_a   1.000
_cell.length_b   1.000
_cell.length_c   1.000
_cell.angle_alpha   90.00
_cell.angle_beta   90.00
_cell.angle_gamma   90.00
#
_symmetry.space_group_name_H-M   'P 1'
#
loop_
_entity.id
_entity.type
_entity.pdbx_description
1 polymer ?
#
loop_
_entity_poly.entity_id
_entity_poly.type
_entity_poly.pdbx_seq_one_letter_code
_entity_poly.pdbx_strand_id
1 'polypeptide(L)'
;MPETGVPDSEKGVVWTEDAQALLKKVPFFIRKNVEKEAEEYARQNSSGKVDAGVIARIKSLKTDRSEDPGVPEESSQTESAPASASVPSSSATGYKTASSPAETPGEEPHPTSRTASAKVGEGDSPGSSFSLSRDFSSFSLFRLDPAWRKLHPTEIGHGKREFHEVVKSYSNQIAVYSYCLVGLHGSGDLLLWRTGTSLEVLQEMTGKMLSTFFGRYLLTEKNYMGYLTQQNSRSLFTPSKSRFIHVKPVVMTREWHQLAPFIREVIEQEARDIAPRYPGVRLTTMASYGLDESDYVMVLESDSPELLVQFNDAFQGAQIYRYIDDSQRGITAISRSMSDILDLLGG
;
A
#
# COMPACT_ATOMS: atom_id res chain seq x y z
N MET A 1 20.79 -69.99 13.87
CA MET A 1 21.26 -68.64 13.49
C MET A 1 20.85 -68.39 12.05
N PRO A 2 20.48 -67.15 11.70
CA PRO A 2 19.45 -66.34 12.35
C PRO A 2 18.29 -66.06 11.37
N GLU A 3 17.19 -65.51 11.85
CA GLU A 3 16.12 -65.00 10.98
C GLU A 3 16.60 -63.78 10.19
N THR A 4 16.16 -63.66 8.93
CA THR A 4 16.47 -62.52 8.07
C THR A 4 15.60 -61.32 8.45
N GLY A 5 16.23 -60.26 8.97
CA GLY A 5 15.54 -59.04 9.36
C GLY A 5 14.88 -58.31 8.18
N VAL A 6 13.63 -57.89 8.37
CA VAL A 6 12.93 -56.93 7.49
C VAL A 6 13.61 -55.55 7.65
N PRO A 7 13.80 -54.75 6.58
CA PRO A 7 14.41 -53.44 6.68
C PRO A 7 13.58 -52.48 7.56
N ASP A 8 14.25 -51.89 8.54
CA ASP A 8 13.68 -51.16 9.69
C ASP A 8 13.42 -49.67 9.36
N SER A 9 12.63 -49.41 8.30
CA SER A 9 12.50 -48.07 7.68
C SER A 9 11.28 -47.24 8.12
N GLU A 10 10.45 -47.71 9.06
CA GLU A 10 9.27 -46.97 9.57
C GLU A 10 9.46 -46.35 10.96
N LYS A 11 10.70 -45.98 11.33
CA LYS A 11 10.96 -45.24 12.57
C LYS A 11 10.62 -43.76 12.40
N GLY A 12 9.40 -43.42 12.81
CA GLY A 12 8.94 -42.04 12.97
C GLY A 12 9.82 -41.22 13.93
N VAL A 13 9.84 -39.90 13.75
CA VAL A 13 10.70 -38.99 14.51
C VAL A 13 10.22 -38.89 15.96
N VAL A 14 11.14 -38.97 16.93
CA VAL A 14 10.77 -39.03 18.35
C VAL A 14 10.52 -37.63 18.92
N TRP A 15 9.31 -37.35 19.40
CA TRP A 15 8.96 -36.07 20.04
C TRP A 15 9.15 -36.11 21.56
N THR A 16 9.71 -35.06 22.18
CA THR A 16 9.70 -34.91 23.65
C THR A 16 8.34 -34.46 24.18
N GLU A 17 8.07 -34.71 25.46
CA GLU A 17 6.86 -34.23 26.13
C GLU A 17 6.76 -32.69 26.10
N ASP A 18 7.88 -31.98 26.30
CA ASP A 18 7.95 -30.52 26.18
C ASP A 18 7.62 -30.04 24.75
N ALA A 19 8.11 -30.75 23.74
CA ALA A 19 7.82 -30.46 22.34
C ALA A 19 6.32 -30.65 22.04
N GLN A 20 5.72 -31.74 22.53
CA GLN A 20 4.27 -31.96 22.44
C GLN A 20 3.47 -30.92 23.24
N ALA A 21 3.94 -30.49 24.40
CA ALA A 21 3.30 -29.45 25.22
C ALA A 21 3.33 -28.07 24.51
N LEU A 22 4.41 -27.76 23.79
CA LEU A 22 4.48 -26.58 22.93
C LEU A 22 3.58 -26.73 21.68
N LEU A 23 3.53 -27.90 21.05
CA LEU A 23 2.66 -28.16 19.90
C LEU A 23 1.17 -28.08 20.28
N LYS A 24 0.79 -28.51 21.49
CA LYS A 24 -0.56 -28.34 22.05
C LYS A 24 -0.96 -26.87 22.20
N LYS A 25 0.01 -25.95 22.41
CA LYS A 25 -0.23 -24.49 22.45
C LYS A 25 -0.33 -23.85 21.06
N VAL A 26 0.09 -24.52 19.98
CA VAL A 26 -0.15 -24.06 18.59
C VAL A 26 -1.64 -24.26 18.25
N PRO A 27 -2.30 -23.33 17.53
CA PRO A 27 -3.66 -23.50 17.04
C PRO A 27 -3.82 -24.79 16.21
N PHE A 28 -4.90 -25.54 16.44
CA PHE A 28 -5.02 -26.93 15.96
C PHE A 28 -4.83 -27.10 14.45
N PHE A 29 -5.27 -26.12 13.66
CA PHE A 29 -5.20 -26.14 12.20
C PHE A 29 -3.76 -25.98 11.65
N ILE A 30 -2.86 -25.33 12.41
CA ILE A 30 -1.45 -25.13 12.02
C ILE A 30 -0.55 -26.25 12.58
N ARG A 31 -0.99 -26.99 13.61
CA ARG A 31 -0.19 -28.04 14.27
C ARG A 31 0.45 -29.00 13.27
N LYS A 32 -0.31 -29.51 12.29
CA LYS A 32 0.18 -30.47 11.29
C LYS A 32 1.33 -29.91 10.42
N ASN A 33 1.35 -28.60 10.16
CA ASN A 33 2.44 -27.96 9.43
C ASN A 33 3.67 -27.80 10.31
N VAL A 34 3.51 -27.37 11.57
CA VAL A 34 4.61 -27.27 12.55
C VAL A 34 5.21 -28.64 12.86
N GLU A 35 4.36 -29.66 12.93
CA GLU A 35 4.73 -31.06 13.10
C GLU A 35 5.59 -31.53 11.92
N LYS A 36 5.11 -31.36 10.68
CA LYS A 36 5.88 -31.68 9.48
C LYS A 36 7.24 -30.96 9.45
N GLU A 37 7.28 -29.64 9.65
CA GLU A 37 8.53 -28.86 9.62
C GLU A 37 9.51 -29.28 10.73
N ALA A 38 9.02 -29.56 11.94
CA ALA A 38 9.86 -29.99 13.05
C ALA A 38 10.48 -31.37 12.80
N GLU A 39 9.71 -32.31 12.26
CA GLU A 39 10.25 -33.60 11.87
C GLU A 39 11.21 -33.51 10.68
N GLU A 40 10.92 -32.67 9.69
CA GLU A 40 11.77 -32.45 8.50
C GLU A 40 13.12 -31.85 8.91
N TYR A 41 13.13 -30.87 9.82
CA TYR A 41 14.34 -30.34 10.45
C TYR A 41 15.10 -31.42 11.27
N ALA A 42 14.40 -32.21 12.08
CA ALA A 42 15.02 -33.28 12.89
C ALA A 42 15.62 -34.43 12.04
N ARG A 43 15.08 -34.67 10.84
CA ARG A 43 15.68 -35.57 9.83
C ARG A 43 16.92 -34.94 9.21
N GLN A 44 16.84 -33.69 8.72
CA GLN A 44 17.95 -32.98 8.07
C GLN A 44 19.16 -32.78 9.00
N ASN A 45 18.91 -32.46 10.27
CA ASN A 45 19.95 -32.23 11.27
C ASN A 45 20.41 -33.51 12.01
N SER A 46 20.02 -34.70 11.53
CA SER A 46 20.40 -36.02 12.08
C SER A 46 20.12 -36.22 13.59
N SER A 47 19.23 -35.45 14.20
CA SER A 47 18.86 -35.63 15.61
C SER A 47 17.94 -36.83 15.82
N GLY A 48 17.15 -37.21 14.79
CA GLY A 48 16.10 -38.22 14.88
C GLY A 48 14.97 -37.88 15.86
N LYS A 49 14.99 -36.65 16.41
CA LYS A 49 14.23 -36.25 17.59
C LYS A 49 13.83 -34.78 17.52
N VAL A 50 12.57 -34.49 17.81
CA VAL A 50 12.05 -33.14 18.03
C VAL A 50 12.02 -32.87 19.54
N ASP A 51 12.81 -31.90 19.99
CA ASP A 51 12.74 -31.35 21.33
C ASP A 51 12.19 -29.91 21.33
N ALA A 52 12.02 -29.33 22.53
CA ALA A 52 11.56 -27.95 22.66
C ALA A 52 12.53 -26.93 22.03
N GLY A 53 13.82 -27.26 21.93
CA GLY A 53 14.84 -26.47 21.25
C GLY A 53 14.70 -26.48 19.73
N VAL A 54 14.26 -27.60 19.12
CA VAL A 54 13.89 -27.66 17.69
C VAL A 54 12.69 -26.75 17.42
N ILE A 55 11.63 -26.81 18.24
CA ILE A 55 10.47 -25.92 18.08
C ILE A 55 10.86 -24.45 18.32
N ALA A 56 11.74 -24.17 19.28
CA ALA A 56 12.27 -22.83 19.52
C ALA A 56 13.17 -22.34 18.39
N ARG A 57 13.93 -23.22 17.73
CA ARG A 57 14.77 -22.88 16.57
C ARG A 57 13.98 -22.69 15.28
N ILE A 58 12.88 -23.42 15.07
CA ILE A 58 11.97 -23.12 13.94
C ILE A 58 11.29 -21.77 14.14
N LYS A 59 11.09 -21.33 15.40
CA LYS A 59 10.68 -19.97 15.73
C LYS A 59 11.77 -18.92 15.51
N SER A 60 13.06 -19.24 15.71
CA SER A 60 14.17 -18.27 15.57
C SER A 60 14.76 -18.20 14.15
N LEU A 61 15.03 -19.34 13.51
CA LEU A 61 15.59 -19.43 12.15
C LEU A 61 14.70 -18.78 11.08
N LYS A 62 13.38 -18.69 11.33
CA LYS A 62 12.42 -17.94 10.49
C LYS A 62 12.31 -16.46 10.85
N THR A 63 12.91 -16.02 11.96
CA THR A 63 13.12 -14.59 12.27
C THR A 63 14.44 -14.13 11.65
N ASP A 64 15.49 -14.95 11.75
CA ASP A 64 16.80 -14.65 11.16
C ASP A 64 16.74 -14.67 9.61
N ARG A 65 15.97 -15.58 9.00
CA ARG A 65 15.74 -15.61 7.53
C ARG A 65 14.82 -14.51 6.99
N SER A 66 14.38 -13.57 7.82
CA SER A 66 13.80 -12.30 7.34
C SER A 66 14.88 -11.23 7.06
N GLU A 67 16.15 -11.51 7.39
CA GLU A 67 17.31 -10.75 6.92
C GLU A 67 18.03 -11.58 5.84
N ASP A 68 18.28 -10.98 4.68
CA ASP A 68 18.52 -11.70 3.41
C ASP A 68 20.02 -11.95 3.12
N PRO A 69 20.47 -13.21 2.97
CA PRO A 69 21.82 -13.54 2.52
C PRO A 69 21.86 -13.70 0.99
N GLY A 70 22.16 -12.61 0.29
CA GLY A 70 22.15 -12.54 -1.18
C GLY A 70 23.00 -13.61 -1.90
N VAL A 71 22.50 -14.07 -3.05
CA VAL A 71 23.11 -15.09 -3.91
C VAL A 71 23.79 -14.41 -5.13
N PRO A 72 24.94 -14.90 -5.64
CA PRO A 72 25.76 -14.15 -6.61
C PRO A 72 25.18 -14.05 -8.02
N GLU A 73 25.50 -12.97 -8.73
CA GLU A 73 25.27 -12.84 -10.17
C GLU A 73 26.23 -13.71 -10.99
N GLU A 74 25.71 -14.35 -12.04
CA GLU A 74 26.51 -15.04 -13.06
C GLU A 74 26.58 -14.17 -14.32
N SER A 75 27.78 -13.92 -14.84
CA SER A 75 28.03 -12.86 -15.81
C SER A 75 27.83 -13.29 -17.27
N SER A 76 27.17 -12.43 -18.06
CA SER A 76 27.19 -12.52 -19.52
C SER A 76 27.37 -11.12 -20.14
N GLN A 77 28.44 -10.95 -20.90
CA GLN A 77 28.74 -9.76 -21.68
C GLN A 77 28.38 -10.00 -23.15
N THR A 78 27.71 -9.03 -23.80
CA THR A 78 27.63 -8.71 -25.25
C THR A 78 26.38 -7.85 -25.50
N GLU A 79 26.29 -6.94 -26.48
CA GLU A 79 27.29 -6.07 -27.12
C GLU A 79 26.53 -4.94 -27.86
N SER A 80 27.24 -3.95 -28.41
CA SER A 80 26.84 -3.14 -29.57
C SER A 80 25.48 -2.41 -29.56
N ALA A 81 25.52 -1.10 -29.29
CA ALA A 81 24.72 -0.13 -30.04
C ALA A 81 25.35 0.12 -31.44
N PRO A 82 24.64 0.74 -32.39
CA PRO A 82 25.01 2.13 -32.68
C PRO A 82 23.82 3.06 -32.97
N ALA A 83 24.11 4.35 -33.12
CA ALA A 83 23.11 5.43 -33.22
C ALA A 83 22.81 5.91 -34.66
N SER A 84 21.65 6.55 -34.83
CA SER A 84 21.38 7.63 -35.79
C SER A 84 20.23 8.47 -35.21
N ALA A 85 20.34 9.76 -34.90
CA ALA A 85 20.80 10.92 -35.69
C ALA A 85 19.80 11.36 -36.78
N SER A 86 19.00 12.40 -36.49
CA SER A 86 18.68 13.52 -37.41
C SER A 86 17.79 14.58 -36.75
N VAL A 87 18.08 15.85 -37.03
CA VAL A 87 17.26 17.03 -36.75
C VAL A 87 17.16 17.83 -38.04
N PRO A 88 16.01 18.45 -38.34
CA PRO A 88 16.01 19.71 -39.07
C PRO A 88 15.36 20.86 -38.25
N SER A 89 15.81 22.08 -38.53
CA SER A 89 15.35 23.33 -37.91
C SER A 89 14.85 24.29 -38.98
N SER A 90 13.85 25.12 -38.68
CA SER A 90 13.56 26.32 -39.46
C SER A 90 12.91 27.45 -38.64
N SER A 91 13.31 28.68 -38.98
CA SER A 91 12.72 30.02 -38.76
C SER A 91 11.40 30.13 -37.97
N ALA A 92 11.22 30.97 -36.93
CA ALA A 92 11.75 32.29 -36.55
C ALA A 92 11.07 33.53 -37.18
N THR A 93 10.17 34.15 -36.41
CA THR A 93 9.73 35.57 -36.43
C THR A 93 9.18 35.93 -35.04
N GLY A 94 9.34 37.14 -34.48
CA GLY A 94 10.18 38.25 -34.93
C GLY A 94 9.60 39.65 -34.66
N TYR A 95 9.53 40.12 -33.42
CA TYR A 95 9.22 41.53 -33.09
C TYR A 95 10.10 42.08 -31.95
N LYS A 96 10.38 43.39 -31.99
CA LYS A 96 11.19 44.15 -31.02
C LYS A 96 10.48 45.44 -30.60
N THR A 97 10.61 45.82 -29.33
CA THR A 97 10.56 47.23 -28.90
C THR A 97 11.46 47.42 -27.67
N ALA A 98 12.01 48.63 -27.50
CA ALA A 98 12.83 49.07 -26.36
C ALA A 98 12.04 50.16 -25.56
N SER A 99 12.45 50.77 -24.44
CA SER A 99 13.80 51.04 -23.88
C SER A 99 13.81 51.18 -22.33
N SER A 100 14.99 51.36 -21.74
CA SER A 100 15.27 51.68 -20.31
C SER A 100 15.42 53.22 -20.09
N PRO A 101 15.93 53.85 -18.97
CA PRO A 101 17.03 53.41 -18.06
C PRO A 101 17.00 53.83 -16.54
N ALA A 102 17.97 53.29 -15.77
CA ALA A 102 18.70 53.85 -14.58
C ALA A 102 17.92 54.16 -13.26
N GLU A 103 18.50 54.22 -12.04
CA GLU A 103 19.89 54.03 -11.54
C GLU A 103 19.93 53.64 -10.03
N THR A 104 21.11 53.27 -9.48
CA THR A 104 21.40 52.93 -8.04
C THR A 104 22.31 54.03 -7.38
N PRO A 105 22.92 53.96 -6.16
CA PRO A 105 23.36 52.84 -5.27
C PRO A 105 23.11 53.02 -3.74
N GLY A 106 23.70 52.19 -2.86
CA GLY A 106 23.71 52.37 -1.40
C GLY A 106 24.15 51.14 -0.56
N GLU A 107 25.23 51.27 0.23
CA GLU A 107 25.88 50.20 1.03
C GLU A 107 26.12 50.66 2.51
N GLU A 108 26.63 49.89 3.51
CA GLU A 108 27.38 48.61 3.54
C GLU A 108 26.95 47.66 4.73
N PRO A 109 27.74 47.11 5.72
CA PRO A 109 27.44 45.76 6.28
C PRO A 109 27.48 45.59 7.84
N HIS A 110 27.70 44.33 8.29
CA HIS A 110 28.13 43.81 9.61
C HIS A 110 27.07 43.52 10.71
N PRO A 111 27.35 42.61 11.70
CA PRO A 111 28.52 41.73 11.86
C PRO A 111 28.21 40.21 11.94
N THR A 112 29.28 39.42 12.02
CA THR A 112 29.34 37.95 12.14
C THR A 112 28.70 37.34 13.39
N SER A 113 28.30 36.07 13.29
CA SER A 113 28.64 35.09 14.35
C SER A 113 29.15 33.79 13.73
N ARG A 114 30.09 33.12 14.42
CA ARG A 114 30.71 31.85 14.00
C ARG A 114 30.27 30.73 14.95
N THR A 115 29.94 29.57 14.38
CA THR A 115 30.01 28.29 15.10
C THR A 115 30.70 27.26 14.20
N ALA A 116 31.50 26.37 14.78
CA ALA A 116 32.53 25.64 14.04
C ALA A 116 32.00 24.42 13.27
N SER A 117 32.61 24.14 12.12
CA SER A 117 32.47 22.85 11.42
C SER A 117 33.12 21.73 12.24
N ALA A 118 32.37 20.66 12.51
CA ALA A 118 32.95 19.36 12.83
C ALA A 118 33.16 18.60 11.50
N LYS A 119 34.42 18.33 11.13
CA LYS A 119 34.71 17.39 10.04
C LYS A 119 34.51 15.96 10.57
N VAL A 120 33.61 15.21 9.94
CA VAL A 120 33.62 13.74 9.95
C VAL A 120 33.99 13.33 8.52
N GLY A 121 34.83 12.30 8.37
CA GLY A 121 35.56 12.04 7.14
C GLY A 121 34.72 11.41 6.02
N GLU A 122 35.22 11.56 4.79
CA GLU A 122 34.79 10.77 3.64
C GLU A 122 35.13 9.30 3.90
N GLY A 123 34.10 8.46 4.04
CA GLY A 123 34.18 7.02 4.14
C GLY A 123 33.49 6.39 2.94
N ASP A 124 34.21 6.29 1.82
CA ASP A 124 33.67 5.82 0.55
C ASP A 124 33.09 4.40 0.70
N SER A 125 31.79 4.27 0.44
CA SER A 125 31.01 3.06 0.75
C SER A 125 30.08 2.76 -0.42
N PRO A 126 30.32 1.70 -1.21
CA PRO A 126 29.53 1.36 -2.39
C PRO A 126 28.18 0.69 -2.04
N GLY A 127 27.40 1.35 -1.18
CA GLY A 127 26.03 0.96 -0.86
C GLY A 127 25.07 1.48 -1.92
N SER A 128 24.67 0.62 -2.85
CA SER A 128 23.60 0.92 -3.81
C SER A 128 22.32 1.32 -3.06
N SER A 129 21.97 2.61 -3.10
CA SER A 129 20.75 3.12 -2.50
C SER A 129 19.54 2.72 -3.35
N PHE A 130 19.04 1.49 -3.11
CA PHE A 130 17.74 1.05 -3.59
C PHE A 130 16.64 1.93 -2.98
N SER A 131 16.38 3.06 -3.63
CA SER A 131 15.23 3.91 -3.36
C SER A 131 13.95 3.16 -3.75
N LEU A 132 13.42 2.40 -2.79
CA LEU A 132 12.07 1.86 -2.87
C LEU A 132 11.10 3.04 -3.04
N SER A 133 10.66 3.27 -4.28
CA SER A 133 9.65 4.25 -4.64
C SER A 133 8.32 3.81 -4.05
N ARG A 134 8.11 4.11 -2.77
CA ARG A 134 6.87 3.83 -2.06
C ARG A 134 5.83 4.87 -2.46
N ASP A 135 4.99 4.48 -3.42
CA ASP A 135 3.78 5.22 -3.75
C ASP A 135 2.90 5.32 -2.49
N PHE A 136 2.75 6.54 -1.98
CA PHE A 136 1.75 6.86 -0.98
C PHE A 136 0.39 6.87 -1.68
N SER A 137 -0.58 6.17 -1.11
CA SER A 137 -1.97 6.21 -1.53
C SER A 137 -2.85 6.71 -0.38
N SER A 138 -3.87 7.48 -0.73
CA SER A 138 -4.89 7.93 0.21
C SER A 138 -6.30 7.77 -0.36
N PHE A 139 -7.26 7.50 0.53
CA PHE A 139 -8.69 7.42 0.24
C PHE A 139 -9.42 8.50 1.04
N SER A 140 -9.66 9.66 0.42
CA SER A 140 -10.38 10.77 1.06
C SER A 140 -11.86 10.70 0.75
N LEU A 141 -12.68 10.50 1.78
CA LEU A 141 -14.14 10.53 1.70
C LEU A 141 -14.66 11.91 2.12
N PHE A 142 -15.40 12.54 1.22
CA PHE A 142 -16.03 13.85 1.43
C PHE A 142 -17.55 13.73 1.48
N ARG A 143 -18.16 14.41 2.45
CA ARG A 143 -19.61 14.65 2.55
C ARG A 143 -19.92 16.08 2.11
N LEU A 144 -21.02 16.24 1.39
CA LEU A 144 -21.48 17.54 0.90
C LEU A 144 -22.51 18.17 1.86
N ASP A 145 -22.26 19.40 2.29
CA ASP A 145 -23.23 20.21 3.05
C ASP A 145 -24.51 20.43 2.21
N PRO A 146 -25.71 20.08 2.72
CA PRO A 146 -26.99 20.39 2.09
C PRO A 146 -27.23 21.87 1.72
N ALA A 147 -26.46 22.81 2.28
CA ALA A 147 -26.46 24.22 1.90
C ALA A 147 -26.01 24.45 0.44
N TRP A 148 -25.10 23.63 -0.09
CA TRP A 148 -24.63 23.72 -1.49
C TRP A 148 -25.79 23.68 -2.49
N ARG A 149 -26.75 22.79 -2.25
CA ARG A 149 -27.93 22.55 -3.10
C ARG A 149 -28.96 23.70 -3.08
N LYS A 150 -28.67 24.80 -2.37
CA LYS A 150 -29.52 26.01 -2.24
C LYS A 150 -28.91 27.25 -2.92
N LEU A 151 -27.69 27.15 -3.44
CA LEU A 151 -26.98 28.24 -4.11
C LEU A 151 -27.54 28.51 -5.52
N HIS A 152 -27.19 29.64 -6.11
CA HIS A 152 -27.60 29.95 -7.47
C HIS A 152 -26.86 29.04 -8.47
N PRO A 153 -27.51 28.53 -9.54
CA PRO A 153 -26.86 27.61 -10.50
C PRO A 153 -25.56 28.13 -11.12
N THR A 154 -25.38 29.46 -11.25
CA THR A 154 -24.13 30.08 -11.69
C THR A 154 -22.98 29.88 -10.69
N GLU A 155 -23.26 29.97 -9.39
CA GLU A 155 -22.29 29.75 -8.31
C GLU A 155 -21.91 28.28 -8.21
N ILE A 156 -22.91 27.40 -8.30
CA ILE A 156 -22.73 25.94 -8.38
C ILE A 156 -21.81 25.61 -9.56
N GLY A 157 -22.14 26.09 -10.76
CA GLY A 157 -21.33 25.87 -11.96
C GLY A 157 -19.92 26.47 -11.89
N HIS A 158 -19.72 27.57 -11.15
CA HIS A 158 -18.39 28.13 -10.90
C HIS A 158 -17.56 27.22 -9.99
N GLY A 159 -18.09 26.84 -8.82
CA GLY A 159 -17.38 25.98 -7.86
C GLY A 159 -17.06 24.59 -8.41
N LYS A 160 -17.97 23.98 -9.19
CA LYS A 160 -17.69 22.73 -9.93
C LYS A 160 -16.43 22.85 -10.81
N ARG A 161 -16.34 23.93 -11.61
CA ARG A 161 -15.20 24.16 -12.53
C ARG A 161 -13.91 24.46 -11.78
N GLU A 162 -13.97 25.29 -10.75
CA GLU A 162 -12.80 25.65 -9.93
C GLU A 162 -12.18 24.41 -9.26
N PHE A 163 -13.00 23.60 -8.60
CA PHE A 163 -12.55 22.36 -7.95
C PHE A 163 -11.97 21.35 -8.95
N HIS A 164 -12.61 21.17 -10.11
CA HIS A 164 -12.12 20.25 -11.14
C HIS A 164 -10.78 20.71 -11.72
N GLU A 165 -10.59 22.02 -11.99
CA GLU A 165 -9.31 22.53 -12.50
C GLU A 165 -8.19 22.45 -11.44
N VAL A 166 -8.51 22.65 -10.14
CA VAL A 166 -7.56 22.38 -9.05
C VAL A 166 -7.13 20.92 -9.05
N VAL A 167 -8.06 19.96 -9.08
CA VAL A 167 -7.71 18.52 -9.14
C VAL A 167 -6.84 18.21 -10.37
N LYS A 168 -7.22 18.73 -11.55
CA LYS A 168 -6.51 18.57 -12.82
C LYS A 168 -5.08 19.15 -12.78
N SER A 169 -4.86 20.25 -12.07
CA SER A 169 -3.53 20.88 -11.93
C SER A 169 -2.48 19.99 -11.24
N TYR A 170 -2.90 19.02 -10.43
CA TYR A 170 -2.01 18.05 -9.78
C TYR A 170 -1.73 16.78 -10.60
N SER A 171 -2.36 16.60 -11.76
CA SER A 171 -2.29 15.34 -12.54
C SER A 171 -0.88 14.87 -12.94
N ASN A 172 0.12 15.75 -12.97
CA ASN A 172 1.53 15.39 -13.23
C ASN A 172 2.29 14.89 -11.98
N GLN A 173 1.71 15.01 -10.79
CA GLN A 173 2.32 14.70 -9.48
C GLN A 173 1.51 13.69 -8.66
N ILE A 174 0.18 13.69 -8.83
CA ILE A 174 -0.76 12.82 -8.13
C ILE A 174 -1.70 12.22 -9.18
N ALA A 175 -1.77 10.88 -9.22
CA ALA A 175 -2.80 10.16 -9.94
C ALA A 175 -4.09 10.14 -9.11
N VAL A 176 -5.22 10.58 -9.69
CA VAL A 176 -6.49 10.79 -8.98
C VAL A 176 -7.62 10.00 -9.64
N TYR A 177 -8.34 9.21 -8.84
CA TYR A 177 -9.44 8.37 -9.28
C TYR A 177 -10.67 8.63 -8.42
N SER A 178 -11.79 8.90 -9.06
CA SER A 178 -12.99 9.46 -8.43
C SER A 178 -14.16 8.48 -8.41
N TYR A 179 -14.77 8.31 -7.25
CA TYR A 179 -15.86 7.37 -7.02
C TYR A 179 -17.04 8.05 -6.32
N CYS A 180 -18.25 7.70 -6.74
CA CYS A 180 -19.50 8.26 -6.26
C CYS A 180 -20.14 7.36 -5.19
N LEU A 181 -20.67 7.99 -4.13
CA LEU A 181 -21.39 7.33 -3.03
C LEU A 181 -22.82 7.83 -2.86
N VAL A 182 -23.26 8.78 -3.69
CA VAL A 182 -24.63 9.32 -3.69
C VAL A 182 -25.65 8.18 -3.81
N GLY A 183 -26.42 7.97 -2.74
CA GLY A 183 -27.42 6.89 -2.65
C GLY A 183 -26.87 5.50 -2.26
N LEU A 184 -25.57 5.38 -1.96
CA LEU A 184 -24.91 4.11 -1.61
C LEU A 184 -24.45 4.04 -0.15
N HIS A 185 -23.97 5.15 0.43
CA HIS A 185 -23.44 5.17 1.79
C HIS A 185 -23.79 6.46 2.54
N GLY A 186 -24.17 6.35 3.83
CA GLY A 186 -24.66 7.50 4.60
C GLY A 186 -23.60 8.49 5.10
N SER A 187 -22.32 8.12 5.01
CA SER A 187 -21.18 8.90 5.56
C SER A 187 -20.37 9.68 4.52
N GLY A 188 -20.92 9.95 3.33
CA GLY A 188 -20.22 10.74 2.32
C GLY A 188 -20.78 10.54 0.91
N ASP A 189 -20.44 11.46 0.01
CA ASP A 189 -20.99 11.55 -1.34
C ASP A 189 -19.91 11.33 -2.43
N LEU A 190 -18.66 11.72 -2.15
CA LEU A 190 -17.49 11.65 -3.05
C LEU A 190 -16.31 10.96 -2.36
N LEU A 191 -15.70 9.97 -3.01
CA LEU A 191 -14.45 9.34 -2.59
C LEU A 191 -13.37 9.56 -3.65
N LEU A 192 -12.19 10.02 -3.23
CA LEU A 192 -11.00 10.11 -4.08
C LEU A 192 -9.93 9.13 -3.61
N TRP A 193 -9.54 8.20 -4.49
CA TRP A 193 -8.26 7.51 -4.38
C TRP A 193 -7.20 8.40 -5.05
N ARG A 194 -6.15 8.75 -4.29
CA ARG A 194 -5.06 9.61 -4.76
C ARG A 194 -3.74 8.92 -4.49
N THR A 195 -2.87 8.84 -5.48
CA THR A 195 -1.55 8.17 -5.40
C THR A 195 -0.44 9.11 -5.84
N GLY A 196 0.65 9.20 -5.08
CA GLY A 196 1.79 10.05 -5.38
C GLY A 196 3.02 9.74 -4.50
N THR A 197 4.14 10.41 -4.77
CA THR A 197 5.44 10.10 -4.13
C THR A 197 5.76 10.96 -2.89
N SER A 198 4.88 11.88 -2.50
CA SER A 198 5.05 12.78 -1.36
C SER A 198 3.73 13.00 -0.63
N LEU A 199 3.77 12.96 0.71
CA LEU A 199 2.63 13.27 1.58
C LEU A 199 2.35 14.78 1.60
N GLU A 200 3.40 15.60 1.47
CA GLU A 200 3.33 17.05 1.42
C GLU A 200 2.52 17.54 0.21
N VAL A 201 2.75 16.96 -0.98
CA VAL A 201 1.98 17.30 -2.19
C VAL A 201 0.53 16.80 -2.09
N LEU A 202 0.28 15.63 -1.50
CA LEU A 202 -1.07 15.14 -1.20
C LEU A 202 -1.81 16.08 -0.22
N GLN A 203 -1.12 16.61 0.80
CA GLN A 203 -1.65 17.58 1.75
C GLN A 203 -1.91 18.95 1.07
N GLU A 204 -0.98 19.44 0.26
CA GLU A 204 -1.11 20.69 -0.49
C GLU A 204 -2.31 20.66 -1.45
N MET A 205 -2.47 19.56 -2.19
CA MET A 205 -3.65 19.32 -3.04
C MET A 205 -4.94 19.35 -2.21
N THR A 206 -4.96 18.71 -1.05
CA THR A 206 -6.12 18.72 -0.13
C THR A 206 -6.47 20.15 0.31
N GLY A 207 -5.46 20.93 0.70
CA GLY A 207 -5.63 22.33 1.10
C GLY A 207 -6.20 23.20 -0.02
N LYS A 208 -5.66 23.09 -1.25
CA LYS A 208 -6.18 23.84 -2.40
C LYS A 208 -7.60 23.41 -2.76
N MET A 209 -7.90 22.11 -2.80
CA MET A 209 -9.25 21.59 -3.04
C MET A 209 -10.28 22.22 -2.09
N LEU A 210 -10.00 22.18 -0.78
CA LEU A 210 -10.92 22.69 0.25
C LEU A 210 -11.03 24.23 0.26
N SER A 211 -10.04 24.96 -0.27
CA SER A 211 -10.09 26.43 -0.39
C SER A 211 -11.05 26.95 -1.47
N THR A 212 -11.35 26.12 -2.48
CA THR A 212 -12.28 26.43 -3.58
C THR A 212 -13.69 26.71 -3.08
N PHE A 213 -14.50 27.40 -3.88
CA PHE A 213 -15.89 27.70 -3.57
C PHE A 213 -16.73 26.44 -3.30
N PHE A 214 -16.51 25.35 -4.04
CA PHE A 214 -17.14 24.05 -3.75
C PHE A 214 -16.53 23.36 -2.53
N GLY A 215 -15.21 23.44 -2.37
CA GLY A 215 -14.47 22.85 -1.23
C GLY A 215 -14.95 23.32 0.15
N ARG A 216 -15.45 24.55 0.25
CA ARG A 216 -16.08 25.11 1.47
C ARG A 216 -17.32 24.38 1.94
N TYR A 217 -17.96 23.59 1.05
CA TYR A 217 -19.13 22.77 1.36
C TYR A 217 -18.77 21.27 1.49
N LEU A 218 -17.48 20.91 1.45
CA LEU A 218 -17.00 19.55 1.65
C LEU A 218 -16.47 19.35 3.08
N LEU A 219 -17.10 18.45 3.82
CA LEU A 219 -16.57 17.91 5.07
C LEU A 219 -15.73 16.68 4.75
N THR A 220 -14.51 16.59 5.30
CA THR A 220 -13.68 15.38 5.19
C THR A 220 -14.09 14.42 6.31
N GLU A 221 -14.85 13.39 5.95
CA GLU A 221 -15.47 12.45 6.91
C GLU A 221 -14.49 11.35 7.34
N LYS A 222 -13.72 10.83 6.38
CA LYS A 222 -12.65 9.85 6.60
C LYS A 222 -11.53 10.11 5.60
N ASN A 223 -10.29 9.88 6.00
CA ASN A 223 -9.15 9.87 5.10
C ASN A 223 -8.20 8.74 5.47
N TYR A 224 -8.26 7.63 4.73
CA TYR A 224 -7.29 6.54 4.94
C TYR A 224 -5.98 6.83 4.22
N MET A 225 -4.86 6.42 4.79
CA MET A 225 -3.50 6.67 4.26
C MET A 225 -2.63 5.42 4.37
N GLY A 226 -1.76 5.18 3.40
CA GLY A 226 -0.78 4.08 3.47
C GLY A 226 0.17 4.04 2.28
N TYR A 227 1.09 3.08 2.29
CA TYR A 227 1.92 2.74 1.13
C TYR A 227 1.42 1.45 0.48
N LEU A 228 1.42 1.39 -0.84
CA LEU A 228 1.05 0.19 -1.58
C LEU A 228 2.08 -0.92 -1.34
N THR A 229 1.63 -2.11 -0.93
CA THR A 229 2.55 -3.21 -0.56
C THR A 229 3.10 -3.99 -1.75
N GLN A 230 2.46 -3.87 -2.91
CA GLN A 230 2.80 -4.61 -4.13
C GLN A 230 3.27 -3.67 -5.25
N GLN A 231 4.55 -3.26 -5.25
CA GLN A 231 5.23 -2.71 -6.42
C GLN A 231 6.72 -3.08 -6.47
N ASN A 232 7.09 -3.89 -7.46
CA ASN A 232 8.47 -3.96 -7.99
C ASN A 232 8.55 -3.23 -9.35
N SER A 233 7.83 -2.12 -9.52
CA SER A 233 7.83 -1.30 -10.72
C SER A 233 8.48 0.07 -10.49
N ARG A 234 8.90 0.70 -11.59
CA ARG A 234 9.32 2.12 -11.63
C ARG A 234 8.18 3.08 -12.04
N SER A 235 6.97 2.55 -12.21
CA SER A 235 5.77 3.30 -12.62
C SER A 235 4.80 3.49 -11.46
N LEU A 236 4.19 4.67 -11.34
CA LEU A 236 3.11 4.91 -10.39
C LEU A 236 1.99 3.87 -10.53
N PHE A 237 1.47 3.39 -9.41
CA PHE A 237 0.35 2.46 -9.37
C PHE A 237 -0.89 3.06 -10.03
N THR A 238 -1.55 2.23 -10.85
CA THR A 238 -2.84 2.53 -11.46
C THR A 238 -3.89 1.54 -10.94
N PRO A 239 -5.01 2.01 -10.36
CA PRO A 239 -6.22 1.23 -10.13
C PRO A 239 -6.73 0.57 -11.42
N SER A 240 -7.61 -0.40 -11.27
CA SER A 240 -8.31 -0.99 -12.40
C SER A 240 -9.24 0.05 -13.05
N LYS A 241 -9.77 -0.28 -14.23
CA LYS A 241 -10.88 0.47 -14.83
C LYS A 241 -12.25 -0.04 -14.38
N SER A 242 -12.30 -0.87 -13.33
CA SER A 242 -13.53 -1.51 -12.89
C SER A 242 -14.53 -0.53 -12.28
N ARG A 243 -15.80 -0.85 -12.47
CA ARG A 243 -16.94 0.00 -12.12
C ARG A 243 -17.18 0.17 -10.62
N PHE A 244 -16.84 -0.81 -9.80
CA PHE A 244 -17.08 -0.80 -8.36
C PHE A 244 -15.79 -0.95 -7.58
N ILE A 245 -15.69 -0.21 -6.47
CA ILE A 245 -14.63 -0.34 -5.47
C ILE A 245 -15.26 -0.61 -4.10
N HIS A 246 -14.62 -1.46 -3.29
CA HIS A 246 -14.89 -1.59 -1.87
C HIS A 246 -13.60 -1.37 -1.08
N VAL A 247 -13.62 -0.39 -0.16
CA VAL A 247 -12.47 0.03 0.63
C VAL A 247 -12.76 -0.22 2.10
N LYS A 248 -12.00 -1.12 2.74
CA LYS A 248 -12.12 -1.44 4.18
C LYS A 248 -10.80 -1.15 4.90
N PRO A 249 -10.75 -0.23 5.89
CA PRO A 249 -9.64 -0.19 6.83
C PRO A 249 -9.69 -1.44 7.70
N VAL A 250 -8.53 -2.05 7.97
CA VAL A 250 -8.41 -3.24 8.81
C VAL A 250 -7.49 -2.91 9.97
N VAL A 251 -8.06 -2.99 11.18
CA VAL A 251 -7.32 -2.96 12.45
C VAL A 251 -7.21 -4.40 12.93
N MET A 252 -6.01 -4.83 13.31
CA MET A 252 -5.75 -6.16 13.84
C MET A 252 -5.85 -6.16 15.37
N THR A 253 -6.33 -7.25 15.98
CA THR A 253 -6.45 -7.32 17.44
C THR A 253 -5.07 -7.48 18.09
N ARG A 254 -4.97 -7.12 19.38
CA ARG A 254 -3.71 -7.20 20.14
C ARG A 254 -3.10 -8.62 20.15
N GLU A 255 -3.93 -9.64 20.03
CA GLU A 255 -3.54 -11.05 19.97
C GLU A 255 -2.80 -11.36 18.67
N TRP A 256 -3.15 -10.71 17.54
CA TRP A 256 -2.45 -10.84 16.26
C TRP A 256 -0.96 -10.54 16.41
N HIS A 257 -0.62 -9.40 17.00
CA HIS A 257 0.76 -8.95 17.20
C HIS A 257 1.55 -9.81 18.20
N GLN A 258 0.86 -10.65 18.97
CA GLN A 258 1.48 -11.65 19.87
C GLN A 258 1.70 -13.01 19.19
N LEU A 259 1.15 -13.23 17.99
CA LEU A 259 1.44 -14.42 17.19
C LEU A 259 2.87 -14.35 16.62
N ALA A 260 3.62 -15.44 16.81
CA ALA A 260 4.93 -15.61 16.21
C ALA A 260 4.86 -15.48 14.66
N PRO A 261 5.87 -14.90 13.98
CA PRO A 261 5.77 -14.56 12.56
C PRO A 261 5.31 -15.70 11.65
N PHE A 262 5.84 -16.92 11.85
CA PHE A 262 5.46 -18.10 11.07
C PHE A 262 3.99 -18.53 11.23
N ILE A 263 3.32 -18.16 12.33
CA ILE A 263 1.88 -18.40 12.53
C ILE A 263 1.08 -17.38 11.72
N ARG A 264 1.49 -16.10 11.74
CA ARG A 264 0.87 -15.05 10.93
C ARG A 264 1.00 -15.36 9.45
N GLU A 265 2.18 -15.76 8.98
CA GLU A 265 2.43 -16.12 7.59
C GLU A 265 1.51 -17.25 7.08
N VAL A 266 1.24 -18.29 7.89
CA VAL A 266 0.29 -19.36 7.51
C VAL A 266 -1.15 -18.83 7.43
N ILE A 267 -1.55 -17.95 8.35
CA ILE A 267 -2.91 -17.36 8.38
C ILE A 267 -3.10 -16.35 7.25
N GLU A 268 -2.09 -15.55 6.95
CA GLU A 268 -2.07 -14.63 5.80
C GLU A 268 -2.09 -15.40 4.48
N GLN A 269 -1.33 -16.48 4.34
CA GLN A 269 -1.34 -17.28 3.11
C GLN A 269 -2.71 -17.92 2.85
N GLU A 270 -3.39 -18.45 3.87
CA GLU A 270 -4.77 -18.95 3.74
C GLU A 270 -5.72 -17.86 3.19
N ALA A 271 -5.57 -16.61 3.65
CA ALA A 271 -6.35 -15.48 3.16
C ALA A 271 -5.95 -15.04 1.74
N ARG A 272 -4.65 -15.09 1.40
CA ARG A 272 -4.16 -14.84 0.03
C ARG A 272 -4.68 -15.89 -0.96
N ASP A 273 -4.80 -17.15 -0.54
CA ASP A 273 -5.34 -18.28 -1.32
C ASP A 273 -6.84 -18.17 -1.64
N ILE A 274 -7.54 -17.14 -1.15
CA ILE A 274 -8.94 -16.83 -1.51
C ILE A 274 -9.02 -16.07 -2.84
N ALA A 275 -8.11 -15.11 -3.09
CA ALA A 275 -8.19 -14.24 -4.26
C ALA A 275 -8.17 -14.97 -5.62
N PRO A 276 -7.37 -16.03 -5.86
CA PRO A 276 -7.40 -16.80 -7.11
C PRO A 276 -8.76 -17.46 -7.42
N ARG A 277 -9.66 -17.59 -6.42
CA ARG A 277 -11.00 -18.17 -6.59
C ARG A 277 -12.00 -17.16 -7.17
N TYR A 278 -11.67 -15.87 -7.14
CA TYR A 278 -12.51 -14.76 -7.57
C TYR A 278 -11.79 -13.92 -8.64
N PRO A 279 -11.50 -14.46 -9.85
CA PRO A 279 -10.71 -13.77 -10.87
C PRO A 279 -11.34 -12.47 -11.42
N GLY A 280 -12.62 -12.22 -11.13
CA GLY A 280 -13.30 -10.95 -11.39
C GLY A 280 -13.16 -9.89 -10.28
N VAL A 281 -12.34 -10.15 -9.24
CA VAL A 281 -12.07 -9.22 -8.14
C VAL A 281 -10.55 -8.99 -8.03
N ARG A 282 -10.12 -7.74 -8.19
CA ARG A 282 -8.73 -7.34 -7.91
C ARG A 282 -8.61 -6.93 -6.45
N LEU A 283 -7.92 -7.74 -5.65
CA LEU A 283 -7.46 -7.37 -4.31
C LEU A 283 -6.18 -6.54 -4.43
N THR A 284 -6.17 -5.36 -3.80
CA THR A 284 -4.97 -4.56 -3.51
C THR A 284 -4.94 -4.27 -2.00
N THR A 285 -3.74 -4.26 -1.41
CA THR A 285 -3.55 -3.85 0.00
C THR A 285 -2.58 -2.69 0.09
N MET A 286 -2.89 -1.75 0.98
CA MET A 286 -1.98 -0.67 1.39
C MET A 286 -1.65 -0.88 2.87
N ALA A 287 -0.38 -0.87 3.23
CA ALA A 287 0.02 -0.91 4.63
C ALA A 287 -0.02 0.50 5.22
N SER A 288 -0.64 0.61 6.40
CA SER A 288 -1.10 1.86 7.01
C SER A 288 -0.63 2.02 8.46
N TYR A 289 -0.16 0.94 9.10
CA TYR A 289 0.28 0.92 10.49
C TYR A 289 1.28 2.06 10.81
N GLY A 290 0.89 2.95 11.71
CA GLY A 290 1.70 4.10 12.15
C GLY A 290 1.62 5.35 11.24
N LEU A 291 0.94 5.28 10.10
CA LEU A 291 0.52 6.43 9.29
C LEU A 291 -0.96 6.78 9.47
N ASP A 292 -1.75 5.84 9.99
CA ASP A 292 -3.21 5.85 10.11
C ASP A 292 -3.62 4.98 11.33
N GLU A 293 -4.91 4.96 11.69
CA GLU A 293 -5.46 4.10 12.75
C GLU A 293 -5.49 2.61 12.37
N SER A 294 -5.36 2.29 11.07
CA SER A 294 -5.43 0.92 10.55
C SER A 294 -4.07 0.29 10.26
N ASP A 295 -3.95 -1.02 10.45
CA ASP A 295 -2.78 -1.80 10.05
C ASP A 295 -2.59 -1.77 8.54
N TYR A 296 -3.69 -1.98 7.82
CA TYR A 296 -3.76 -1.92 6.36
C TYR A 296 -5.15 -1.54 5.87
N VAL A 297 -5.21 -0.95 4.68
CA VAL A 297 -6.46 -0.79 3.91
C VAL A 297 -6.56 -1.94 2.91
N MET A 298 -7.65 -2.70 2.99
CA MET A 298 -8.05 -3.68 1.98
C MET A 298 -8.89 -2.97 0.91
N VAL A 299 -8.47 -3.12 -0.35
CA VAL A 299 -9.14 -2.54 -1.52
C VAL A 299 -9.54 -3.65 -2.47
N LEU A 300 -10.83 -3.74 -2.79
CA LEU A 300 -11.36 -4.68 -3.77
C LEU A 300 -11.94 -3.90 -4.95
N GLU A 301 -11.49 -4.22 -6.16
CA GLU A 301 -12.03 -3.63 -7.40
C GLU A 301 -12.74 -4.71 -8.22
N SER A 302 -13.94 -4.44 -8.76
CA SER A 302 -14.68 -5.38 -9.62
C SER A 302 -15.72 -4.68 -10.48
N ASP A 303 -16.10 -5.31 -11.60
CA ASP A 303 -17.24 -4.89 -12.42
C ASP A 303 -18.58 -5.54 -12.00
N SER A 304 -18.57 -6.45 -11.03
CA SER A 304 -19.75 -7.06 -10.41
C SER A 304 -19.78 -6.78 -8.90
N PRO A 305 -20.83 -6.12 -8.36
CA PRO A 305 -20.99 -5.98 -6.91
C PRO A 305 -21.31 -7.32 -6.23
N GLU A 306 -21.88 -8.28 -6.95
CA GLU A 306 -22.16 -9.63 -6.44
C GLU A 306 -20.86 -10.38 -6.13
N LEU A 307 -19.84 -10.25 -6.98
CA LEU A 307 -18.51 -10.81 -6.72
C LEU A 307 -17.82 -10.14 -5.52
N LEU A 308 -18.02 -8.84 -5.30
CA LEU A 308 -17.52 -8.15 -4.10
C LEU A 308 -18.18 -8.70 -2.83
N VAL A 309 -19.47 -9.02 -2.86
CA VAL A 309 -20.17 -9.66 -1.73
C VAL A 309 -19.65 -11.08 -1.50
N GLN A 310 -19.55 -11.91 -2.54
CA GLN A 310 -19.07 -13.29 -2.43
C GLN A 310 -17.61 -13.38 -1.96
N PHE A 311 -16.74 -12.46 -2.39
CA PHE A 311 -15.37 -12.37 -1.88
C PHE A 311 -15.34 -12.06 -0.38
N ASN A 312 -16.13 -11.07 0.07
CA ASN A 312 -16.16 -10.68 1.48
C ASN A 312 -16.72 -11.79 2.38
N ASP A 313 -17.73 -12.53 1.93
CA ASP A 313 -18.26 -13.70 2.65
C ASP A 313 -17.20 -14.80 2.82
N ALA A 314 -16.50 -15.16 1.74
CA ALA A 314 -15.39 -16.12 1.81
C ALA A 314 -14.22 -15.63 2.67
N PHE A 315 -13.88 -14.34 2.61
CA PHE A 315 -12.84 -13.72 3.44
C PHE A 315 -13.24 -13.68 4.92
N GLN A 316 -14.53 -13.50 5.24
CA GLN A 316 -15.06 -13.58 6.60
C GLN A 316 -14.97 -15.00 7.19
N GLY A 317 -14.95 -16.04 6.35
CA GLY A 317 -14.69 -17.42 6.76
C GLY A 317 -13.22 -17.77 7.06
N ALA A 318 -12.27 -16.90 6.68
CA ALA A 318 -10.83 -17.16 6.80
C ALA A 318 -10.30 -17.04 8.23
N GLN A 319 -9.20 -17.73 8.54
CA GLN A 319 -8.57 -17.65 9.87
C GLN A 319 -8.11 -16.24 10.24
N ILE A 320 -7.74 -15.39 9.27
CA ILE A 320 -7.33 -14.01 9.54
C ILE A 320 -8.46 -13.16 10.14
N TYR A 321 -9.72 -13.45 9.80
CA TYR A 321 -10.87 -12.67 10.29
C TYR A 321 -11.10 -12.82 11.80
N ARG A 322 -10.53 -13.86 12.43
CA ARG A 322 -10.51 -14.03 13.90
C ARG A 322 -9.65 -13.00 14.63
N TYR A 323 -8.83 -12.28 13.88
CA TYR A 323 -7.84 -11.32 14.37
C TYR A 323 -8.08 -9.91 13.82
N ILE A 324 -9.26 -9.65 13.24
CA ILE A 324 -9.68 -8.35 12.70
C ILE A 324 -10.74 -7.73 13.63
N ASP A 325 -10.61 -6.45 13.94
CA ASP A 325 -11.69 -5.66 14.56
C ASP A 325 -12.82 -5.43 13.53
N ASP A 326 -14.05 -5.82 13.87
CA ASP A 326 -15.22 -5.73 12.99
C ASP A 326 -16.13 -4.51 13.25
N SER A 327 -15.71 -3.59 14.14
CA SER A 327 -16.40 -2.32 14.38
C SER A 327 -16.36 -1.41 13.15
N GLN A 328 -15.24 -1.40 12.43
CA GLN A 328 -15.10 -0.65 11.17
C GLN A 328 -15.66 -1.44 9.98
N ARG A 329 -16.66 -0.87 9.33
CA ARG A 329 -17.26 -1.39 8.09
C ARG A 329 -16.62 -0.73 6.87
N GLY A 330 -16.38 -1.54 5.84
CA GLY A 330 -15.87 -1.07 4.56
C GLY A 330 -16.94 -0.35 3.74
N ILE A 331 -16.49 0.45 2.78
CA ILE A 331 -17.28 1.43 2.04
C ILE A 331 -17.26 1.05 0.56
N THR A 332 -18.44 0.91 -0.05
CA THR A 332 -18.59 0.61 -1.48
C THR A 332 -18.94 1.88 -2.28
N ALA A 333 -18.28 2.09 -3.41
CA ALA A 333 -18.49 3.25 -4.29
C ALA A 333 -18.44 2.88 -5.78
N ILE A 334 -18.99 3.74 -6.65
CA ILE A 334 -19.04 3.52 -8.11
C ILE A 334 -18.09 4.49 -8.83
N SER A 335 -17.19 3.94 -9.65
CA SER A 335 -16.26 4.69 -10.50
C SER A 335 -17.01 5.56 -11.52
N ARG A 336 -16.66 6.84 -11.59
CA ARG A 336 -17.23 7.87 -12.48
C ARG A 336 -16.20 8.95 -12.77
N SER A 337 -16.36 9.73 -13.85
CA SER A 337 -15.50 10.91 -14.03
C SER A 337 -15.82 11.98 -12.97
N MET A 338 -14.85 12.84 -12.67
CA MET A 338 -15.04 13.96 -11.75
C MET A 338 -16.24 14.84 -12.15
N SER A 339 -16.45 15.08 -13.45
CA SER A 339 -17.59 15.86 -13.93
C SER A 339 -18.92 15.18 -13.62
N ASP A 340 -19.07 13.88 -13.94
CA ASP A 340 -20.31 13.14 -13.68
C ASP A 340 -20.70 13.16 -12.19
N ILE A 341 -19.71 13.14 -11.30
CA ILE A 341 -19.95 13.19 -9.85
C ILE A 341 -20.33 14.62 -9.44
N LEU A 342 -19.57 15.63 -9.86
CA LEU A 342 -19.88 17.03 -9.57
C LEU A 342 -21.30 17.41 -10.04
N ASP A 343 -21.75 16.89 -11.17
CA ASP A 343 -23.11 17.11 -11.68
C ASP A 343 -24.17 16.41 -10.81
N LEU A 344 -23.95 15.17 -10.37
CA LEU A 344 -24.81 14.50 -9.36
C LEU A 344 -24.85 15.21 -8.00
N LEU A 345 -23.84 16.02 -7.67
CA LEU A 345 -23.73 16.75 -6.41
C LEU A 345 -24.37 18.15 -6.43
N GLY A 346 -24.51 18.77 -7.61
CA GLY A 346 -25.04 20.13 -7.77
C GLY A 346 -26.35 20.28 -8.56
N GLY A 347 -26.73 19.29 -9.37
CA GLY A 347 -27.69 19.47 -10.46
C GLY A 347 -27.04 20.03 -11.72
#